data_AF-A0A3D5SBY6-F1
#
_entry.id   AF-A0A3D5SBY6-F1
#
_cell.length_a   1.000
_cell.length_b   1.000
_cell.length_c   1.000
_cell.angle_alpha   90.00
_cell.angle_beta   90.00
_cell.angle_gamma   90.00
#
_symmetry.space_group_name_H-M   'P 1'
#
loop_
_entity.id
_entity.type
_entity.pdbx_description
1 polymer ?
#
loop_
_entity_poly.entity_id
_entity_poly.type
_entity_poly.pdbx_seq_one_letter_code
_entity_poly.pdbx_strand_id
1 'polypeptide(L)'
;MANKNRFNKWSWRVYPLWIFLLVALVAIIVRLGQLQVTDSERGRLFLQQQGDARVLRTEKIPASRGEIVDRNGELLAISTPVKSVWVNPSLVDKSDTGIQRLATAVAMSEKAVRKRLSSKSQFVYLKRQLDPQKADRIRDLELEGVFFETEYKRFYPAGEVASHLVGFTGVDEHGQEGIELSYDSLLTAEDGVKQVMKNAHHDIIKDIKLVKAATEG
;
A
#
# COMPACT_ATOMS: atom_id res chain seq x y z
N MET A 1 -25.63 0.55 -88.95
CA MET A 1 -26.45 1.57 -88.27
C MET A 1 -27.23 0.86 -87.17
N ALA A 2 -27.37 1.27 -85.92
CA ALA A 2 -26.93 2.41 -85.12
C ALA A 2 -27.29 2.00 -83.66
N ASN A 3 -26.37 2.12 -82.69
CA ASN A 3 -26.41 3.11 -81.59
C ASN A 3 -27.60 2.92 -80.61
N LYS A 4 -27.49 2.91 -79.28
CA LYS A 4 -26.55 3.61 -78.37
C LYS A 4 -26.90 3.17 -76.93
N ASN A 5 -25.93 2.64 -76.20
CA ASN A 5 -25.67 2.94 -74.78
C ASN A 5 -26.88 3.20 -73.84
N ARG A 6 -27.24 2.20 -73.04
CA ARG A 6 -28.10 2.35 -71.84
C ARG A 6 -27.30 2.94 -70.67
N PHE A 7 -26.84 4.17 -70.83
CA PHE A 7 -26.23 4.93 -69.74
C PHE A 7 -27.27 5.82 -69.06
N ASN A 8 -27.46 5.55 -67.77
CA ASN A 8 -27.63 6.54 -66.71
C ASN A 8 -28.76 7.59 -66.87
N LYS A 9 -29.99 7.23 -66.47
CA LYS A 9 -30.98 8.21 -66.02
C LYS A 9 -30.87 8.38 -64.50
N TRP A 10 -29.74 8.92 -64.06
CA TRP A 10 -29.60 9.48 -62.72
C TRP A 10 -30.51 10.71 -62.67
N SER A 11 -31.70 10.58 -62.08
CA SER A 11 -32.65 11.67 -61.97
C SER A 11 -32.03 12.78 -61.11
N TRP A 12 -31.97 14.01 -61.62
CA TRP A 12 -31.35 15.17 -60.93
C TRP A 12 -31.87 15.37 -59.48
N ARG A 13 -33.04 14.80 -59.20
CA ARG A 13 -33.72 14.74 -57.91
C ARG A 13 -33.00 13.95 -56.80
N VAL A 14 -32.07 13.03 -57.12
CA VAL A 14 -31.37 12.25 -56.07
C VAL A 14 -30.09 12.93 -55.55
N TYR A 15 -29.51 13.87 -56.29
CA TYR A 15 -28.35 14.65 -55.83
C TYR A 15 -28.59 15.43 -54.53
N PRO A 16 -29.72 16.14 -54.31
CA PRO A 16 -29.94 16.83 -53.05
C PRO A 16 -30.02 15.87 -51.85
N LEU A 17 -30.55 14.66 -52.04
CA LEU A 17 -30.60 13.63 -50.99
C LEU A 17 -29.19 13.16 -50.60
N TRP A 18 -28.34 12.87 -51.60
CA TRP A 18 -26.95 12.47 -51.36
C TRP A 18 -26.12 13.58 -50.72
N ILE A 19 -26.33 14.84 -51.12
CA ILE A 19 -25.69 16.01 -50.49
C ILE A 19 -26.12 16.13 -49.02
N PHE A 20 -27.41 16.01 -48.73
CA PHE A 20 -27.92 16.05 -47.37
C PHE A 20 -27.32 14.95 -46.49
N LEU A 21 -27.27 13.71 -47.00
CA LEU A 21 -26.66 12.57 -46.31
C LEU A 21 -25.17 12.79 -46.01
N LEU A 22 -24.44 13.35 -46.98
CA LEU A 22 -23.02 13.66 -46.83
C LEU A 22 -22.80 14.78 -45.80
N VAL A 23 -23.62 15.82 -45.80
CA VAL A 23 -23.57 16.89 -44.79
C VAL A 23 -23.89 16.35 -43.39
N ALA A 24 -24.90 15.48 -43.25
CA ALA A 24 -25.23 14.85 -41.99
C ALA A 24 -24.08 13.97 -41.47
N LEU A 25 -23.43 13.20 -42.35
CA LEU A 25 -22.27 12.38 -42.01
C LEU A 25 -21.10 13.24 -41.54
N VAL A 26 -20.79 14.32 -42.26
CA VAL A 26 -19.73 15.27 -41.88
C VAL A 26 -20.05 15.93 -40.54
N ALA A 27 -21.30 16.32 -40.29
CA ALA A 27 -21.71 16.89 -39.01
C ALA A 27 -21.52 15.91 -37.84
N ILE A 28 -21.82 14.62 -38.04
CA ILE A 28 -21.57 13.58 -37.04
C ILE A 28 -20.05 13.40 -36.81
N ILE A 29 -19.23 13.37 -37.87
CA ILE A 29 -17.78 13.24 -37.75
C ILE A 29 -17.18 14.45 -37.02
N VAL A 30 -17.60 15.67 -37.35
CA VAL A 30 -17.15 16.89 -36.66
C VAL A 30 -17.59 16.87 -35.21
N ARG A 31 -18.82 16.44 -34.90
CA ARG A 31 -19.32 16.34 -33.53
C ARG A 31 -18.55 15.30 -32.73
N LEU A 32 -18.25 14.15 -33.32
CA LEU A 32 -17.41 13.10 -32.72
C LEU A 32 -15.97 13.57 -32.53
N GLY A 33 -15.39 14.29 -33.50
CA GLY A 33 -14.07 14.89 -33.38
C GLY A 33 -14.01 15.94 -32.28
N GLN A 34 -15.02 16.81 -32.17
CA GLN A 34 -15.15 17.76 -31.07
C GLN A 34 -15.21 17.05 -29.72
N LEU A 35 -16.07 16.03 -29.57
CA LEU A 35 -16.16 15.22 -28.36
C LEU A 35 -14.83 14.53 -28.04
N GLN A 36 -14.20 13.88 -29.01
CA GLN A 36 -12.93 13.19 -28.79
C GLN A 36 -11.77 14.11 -28.49
N VAL A 37 -11.73 15.36 -28.96
CA VAL A 37 -10.61 16.29 -28.71
C VAL A 37 -10.82 17.11 -27.43
N THR A 38 -12.06 17.49 -27.10
CA THR A 38 -12.34 18.28 -25.88
C THR A 38 -12.60 17.44 -24.62
N ASP A 39 -13.18 16.24 -24.73
CA ASP A 39 -13.38 15.34 -23.57
C ASP A 39 -12.21 14.39 -23.34
N SER A 40 -11.29 14.19 -24.28
CA SER A 40 -10.13 13.32 -24.03
C SER A 40 -9.16 13.90 -23.01
N GLU A 41 -8.93 15.21 -23.01
CA GLU A 41 -8.09 15.88 -22.00
C GLU A 41 -8.74 15.83 -20.61
N ARG A 42 -10.02 16.24 -20.48
CA ARG A 42 -10.72 16.24 -19.18
C ARG A 42 -11.09 14.84 -18.70
N GLY A 43 -11.54 13.97 -19.61
CA GLY A 43 -11.92 12.60 -19.34
C GLY A 43 -10.74 11.70 -19.02
N ARG A 44 -9.60 11.81 -19.73
CA ARG A 44 -8.37 11.08 -19.33
C ARG A 44 -7.81 11.60 -18.03
N LEU A 45 -7.75 12.90 -17.79
CA LEU A 45 -7.29 13.42 -16.50
C LEU A 45 -8.19 12.96 -15.36
N PHE A 46 -9.51 12.98 -15.55
CA PHE A 46 -10.46 12.51 -14.54
C PHE A 46 -10.38 10.99 -14.31
N LEU A 47 -10.26 10.18 -15.38
CA LEU A 47 -10.11 8.73 -15.29
C LEU A 47 -8.74 8.32 -14.74
N GLN A 48 -7.67 9.04 -15.07
CA GLN A 48 -6.34 8.83 -14.48
C GLN A 48 -6.34 9.24 -13.02
N GLN A 49 -6.90 10.39 -12.64
CA GLN A 49 -7.01 10.79 -11.23
C GLN A 49 -7.85 9.79 -10.40
N GLN A 50 -8.95 9.26 -10.94
CA GLN A 50 -9.73 8.23 -10.26
C GLN A 50 -9.05 6.85 -10.25
N GLY A 51 -8.27 6.52 -11.27
CA GLY A 51 -7.46 5.29 -11.31
C GLY A 51 -6.30 5.36 -10.30
N ASP A 52 -5.59 6.48 -10.29
CA ASP A 52 -4.48 6.78 -9.41
C ASP A 52 -4.95 6.82 -7.94
N ALA A 53 -6.09 7.44 -7.64
CA ALA A 53 -6.64 7.44 -6.28
C ALA A 53 -6.98 6.05 -5.72
N ARG A 54 -7.21 5.04 -6.59
CA ARG A 54 -7.49 3.66 -6.16
C ARG A 54 -6.24 2.80 -6.01
N VAL A 55 -5.17 3.14 -6.74
CA VAL A 55 -3.96 2.30 -6.85
C VAL A 55 -2.78 2.86 -6.06
N LEU A 56 -2.69 4.19 -5.90
CA LEU A 56 -1.65 4.84 -5.12
C LEU A 56 -1.93 4.69 -3.63
N ARG A 57 -1.08 3.95 -2.93
CA ARG A 57 -1.09 3.86 -1.47
C ARG A 57 0.12 4.56 -0.88
N THR A 58 -0.11 5.28 0.20
CA THR A 58 0.95 5.91 0.97
C THR A 58 1.41 4.92 2.03
N GLU A 59 2.67 4.54 1.99
CA GLU A 59 3.29 3.63 2.96
C GLU A 59 4.39 4.35 3.73
N LYS A 60 4.52 3.99 5.01
CA LYS A 60 5.59 4.47 5.86
C LYS A 60 6.88 3.74 5.51
N ILE A 61 7.98 4.47 5.52
CA ILE A 61 9.34 3.90 5.50
C ILE A 61 9.80 3.94 6.96
N PRO A 62 9.85 2.78 7.64
CA PRO A 62 10.23 2.77 9.05
C PRO A 62 11.69 3.22 9.16
N ALA A 63 11.96 4.18 10.04
CA ALA A 63 13.31 4.58 10.42
C ALA A 63 13.69 3.96 11.76
N SER A 64 14.99 3.72 11.97
CA SER A 64 15.50 3.18 13.23
C SER A 64 15.82 4.28 14.22
N ARG A 65 15.43 4.06 15.48
CA ARG A 65 15.82 4.89 16.63
C ARG A 65 17.33 4.91 16.82
N GLY A 66 17.90 6.07 17.15
CA GLY A 66 19.34 6.28 17.32
C GLY A 66 20.01 5.32 18.29
N GLU A 67 21.27 4.98 18.03
CA GLU A 67 22.04 4.06 18.88
C GLU A 67 22.53 4.77 20.15
N ILE A 68 22.54 4.05 21.28
CA ILE A 68 23.17 4.52 22.52
C ILE A 68 24.45 3.75 22.70
N VAL A 69 25.57 4.47 22.81
CA VAL A 69 26.91 3.91 23.01
C VAL A 69 27.55 4.47 24.28
N ASP A 70 28.42 3.68 24.92
CA ASP A 70 29.30 4.18 25.99
C ASP A 70 30.45 5.03 25.40
N ARG A 71 31.21 5.70 26.26
CA ARG A 71 32.41 6.48 25.96
C ARG A 71 33.48 5.73 25.14
N ASN A 72 33.48 4.41 25.19
CA ASN A 72 34.40 3.55 24.44
C ASN A 72 33.83 3.05 23.10
N GLY A 73 32.59 3.44 22.76
CA GLY A 73 31.90 3.02 21.53
C GLY A 73 31.17 1.68 21.63
N GLU A 74 31.04 1.09 22.83
CA GLU A 74 30.29 -0.15 23.02
C GLU A 74 28.78 0.11 23.02
N LEU A 75 28.01 -0.72 22.30
CA LEU A 75 26.56 -0.61 22.19
C LEU A 75 25.86 -0.90 23.52
N LEU A 76 25.13 0.09 24.02
CA LEU A 76 24.26 -0.03 25.18
C LEU A 76 22.79 -0.25 24.78
N ALA A 77 22.36 0.36 23.66
CA ALA A 77 21.04 0.15 23.08
C ALA A 77 21.06 0.30 21.55
N ILE A 78 20.38 -0.60 20.85
CA ILE A 78 20.28 -0.63 19.38
C ILE A 78 18.87 -1.07 18.94
N SER A 79 18.36 -0.48 17.86
CA SER A 79 17.08 -0.88 17.27
C SER A 79 17.30 -1.91 16.16
N THR A 80 16.64 -3.06 16.30
CA THR A 80 16.76 -4.18 15.35
C THR A 80 15.47 -4.37 14.56
N PRO A 81 15.54 -4.67 13.25
CA PRO A 81 14.35 -4.85 12.43
C PRO A 81 13.63 -6.14 12.82
N VAL A 82 12.34 -6.01 13.10
CA VAL A 82 11.41 -7.10 13.42
C VAL A 82 10.20 -7.04 12.49
N LYS A 83 9.36 -8.07 12.54
CA LYS A 83 8.15 -8.14 11.72
C LYS A 83 6.92 -8.21 12.61
N SER A 84 5.88 -7.47 12.26
CA SER A 84 4.57 -7.56 12.91
C SER A 84 3.57 -8.17 11.96
N VAL A 85 2.73 -9.06 12.49
CA VAL A 85 1.64 -9.72 11.76
C VAL A 85 0.35 -8.98 12.04
N TRP A 86 -0.26 -8.48 10.98
CA TRP A 86 -1.58 -7.86 11.00
C TRP A 86 -2.48 -8.53 9.99
N VAL A 87 -3.79 -8.34 10.16
CA VAL A 87 -4.80 -8.94 9.30
C VAL A 87 -5.81 -7.90 8.85
N ASN A 88 -6.39 -8.15 7.68
CA ASN A 88 -7.63 -7.53 7.25
C ASN A 88 -8.78 -8.50 7.53
N PRO A 89 -9.59 -8.27 8.59
CA PRO A 89 -10.72 -9.14 8.95
C PRO A 89 -11.77 -9.34 7.85
N SER A 90 -11.78 -8.50 6.80
CA SER A 90 -12.69 -8.66 5.66
C SER A 90 -12.20 -9.68 4.62
N LEU A 91 -10.91 -10.04 4.64
CA LEU A 91 -10.28 -10.96 3.69
C LEU A 91 -9.98 -12.34 4.30
N VAL A 92 -9.84 -12.41 5.64
CA VAL A 92 -9.51 -13.66 6.32
C VAL A 92 -10.66 -14.67 6.29
N ASP A 93 -10.35 -15.94 6.06
CA ASP A 93 -11.28 -17.05 6.23
C ASP A 93 -11.70 -17.20 7.70
N LYS A 94 -13.00 -16.99 7.96
CA LYS A 94 -13.63 -17.08 9.29
C LYS A 94 -14.22 -18.46 9.60
N SER A 95 -13.99 -19.45 8.75
CA SER A 95 -14.29 -20.84 9.06
C SER A 95 -13.49 -21.29 10.30
N ASP A 96 -14.00 -22.29 11.01
CA ASP A 96 -13.30 -22.81 12.20
C ASP A 96 -11.92 -23.38 11.83
N THR A 97 -11.78 -23.97 10.65
CA THR A 97 -10.51 -24.48 10.13
C THR A 97 -9.54 -23.34 9.77
N GLY A 98 -10.01 -22.26 9.15
CA GLY A 98 -9.21 -21.08 8.83
C GLY A 98 -8.68 -20.38 10.10
N ILE A 99 -9.56 -20.21 11.08
CA ILE A 99 -9.20 -19.62 12.38
C ILE A 99 -8.21 -20.50 13.14
N GLN A 100 -8.39 -21.82 13.14
CA GLN A 100 -7.47 -22.75 13.76
C GLN A 100 -6.08 -22.67 13.13
N ARG A 101 -6.00 -22.70 11.79
CA ARG A 101 -4.72 -22.56 11.05
C ARG A 101 -4.01 -21.25 11.39
N LEU A 102 -4.74 -20.14 11.40
CA LEU A 102 -4.20 -18.82 11.75
C LEU A 102 -3.73 -18.74 13.21
N ALA A 103 -4.52 -19.29 14.13
CA ALA A 103 -4.19 -19.35 15.55
C ALA A 103 -2.92 -20.16 15.80
N THR A 104 -2.77 -21.32 15.16
CA THR A 104 -1.56 -22.14 15.23
C THR A 104 -0.35 -21.41 14.64
N ALA A 105 -0.50 -20.77 13.47
CA ALA A 105 0.60 -20.06 12.81
C ALA A 105 1.16 -18.92 13.68
N VAL A 106 0.28 -18.10 14.27
CA VAL A 106 0.69 -16.94 15.09
C VAL A 106 0.96 -17.32 16.56
N ALA A 107 0.76 -18.60 16.92
CA ALA A 107 0.83 -19.11 18.29
C ALA A 107 -0.04 -18.28 19.25
N MET A 108 -1.33 -18.18 18.93
CA MET A 108 -2.37 -17.50 19.72
C MET A 108 -3.55 -18.46 19.93
N SER A 109 -4.39 -18.20 20.94
CA SER A 109 -5.62 -18.97 21.11
C SER A 109 -6.67 -18.57 20.07
N GLU A 110 -7.46 -19.52 19.59
CA GLU A 110 -8.56 -19.24 18.64
C GLU A 110 -9.52 -18.18 19.17
N LYS A 111 -9.80 -18.18 20.48
CA LYS A 111 -10.64 -17.17 21.13
C LYS A 111 -10.06 -15.76 20.96
N ALA A 112 -8.74 -15.60 21.11
CA ALA A 112 -8.08 -14.32 20.92
C ALA A 112 -8.11 -13.88 19.46
N VAL A 113 -7.88 -14.80 18.52
CA VAL A 113 -7.94 -14.54 17.08
C VAL A 113 -9.37 -14.12 16.67
N ARG A 114 -10.40 -14.86 17.09
CA ARG A 114 -11.81 -14.50 16.83
C ARG A 114 -12.17 -13.11 17.34
N LYS A 115 -11.71 -12.75 18.54
CA LYS A 115 -11.90 -11.41 19.11
C LYS A 115 -11.24 -10.32 18.27
N ARG A 116 -10.07 -10.59 17.68
CA ARG A 116 -9.39 -9.63 16.78
C ARG A 116 -10.11 -9.53 15.44
N LEU A 117 -10.58 -10.65 14.89
CA LEU A 117 -11.31 -10.73 13.62
C LEU A 117 -12.75 -10.19 13.69
N SER A 118 -13.31 -9.99 14.89
CA SER A 118 -14.62 -9.35 15.05
C SER A 118 -14.57 -7.82 14.86
N SER A 119 -13.37 -7.24 14.74
CA SER A 119 -13.20 -5.82 14.45
C SER A 119 -13.73 -5.47 13.05
N LYS A 120 -14.31 -4.27 12.91
CA LYS A 120 -14.72 -3.70 11.61
C LYS A 120 -13.57 -2.97 10.89
N SER A 121 -12.42 -2.81 11.53
CA SER A 121 -11.23 -2.19 10.94
C SER A 121 -10.68 -3.06 9.82
N GLN A 122 -10.15 -2.45 8.76
CA GLN A 122 -9.41 -3.14 7.69
C GLN A 122 -7.97 -3.51 8.11
N PHE A 123 -7.53 -3.04 9.28
CA PHE A 123 -6.21 -3.28 9.83
C PHE A 123 -6.32 -3.65 11.31
N VAL A 124 -5.83 -4.84 11.66
CA VAL A 124 -5.79 -5.32 13.05
C VAL A 124 -4.50 -6.11 13.29
N TYR A 125 -3.67 -5.66 14.23
CA TYR A 125 -2.54 -6.46 14.70
C TYR A 125 -3.01 -7.75 15.38
N LEU A 126 -2.47 -8.88 14.92
CA LEU A 126 -2.55 -10.14 15.66
C LEU A 126 -1.39 -10.25 16.63
N LYS A 127 -0.17 -10.01 16.16
CA LYS A 127 1.04 -10.13 16.96
C LYS A 127 2.11 -9.17 16.46
N ARG A 128 2.63 -8.34 17.36
CA ARG A 128 3.66 -7.34 17.05
C ARG A 128 5.05 -7.86 17.41
N GLN A 129 6.07 -7.31 16.74
CA GLN A 129 7.49 -7.50 17.03
C GLN A 129 7.92 -8.98 17.11
N LEU A 130 7.46 -9.77 16.14
CA LEU A 130 7.93 -11.14 15.95
C LEU A 130 9.34 -11.15 15.36
N ASP A 131 10.09 -12.16 15.78
CA ASP A 131 11.36 -12.51 15.16
C ASP A 131 11.16 -12.70 13.64
N PRO A 132 12.02 -12.09 12.79
CA PRO A 132 11.91 -12.20 11.34
C PRO A 132 11.79 -13.65 10.84
N GLN A 133 12.54 -14.59 11.41
CA GLN A 133 12.48 -16.01 10.99
C GLN A 133 11.12 -16.64 11.30
N LYS A 134 10.49 -16.26 12.41
CA LYS A 134 9.14 -16.75 12.75
C LYS A 134 8.09 -16.13 11.84
N ALA A 135 8.23 -14.84 11.52
CA ALA A 135 7.33 -14.16 10.61
C ALA A 135 7.43 -14.74 9.18
N ASP A 136 8.64 -15.04 8.72
CA ASP A 136 8.88 -15.66 7.42
C ASP A 136 8.18 -17.03 7.32
N ARG A 137 8.28 -17.87 8.35
CA ARG A 137 7.54 -19.14 8.38
C ARG A 137 6.02 -18.97 8.31
N ILE A 138 5.47 -17.89 8.87
CA ILE A 138 4.03 -17.60 8.77
C ILE A 138 3.70 -17.11 7.37
N ARG A 139 4.57 -16.31 6.76
CA ARG A 139 4.42 -15.80 5.39
C ARG A 139 4.40 -16.93 4.38
N ASP A 140 5.24 -17.94 4.57
CA ASP A 140 5.33 -19.13 3.72
C ASP A 140 4.06 -20.00 3.75
N LEU A 141 3.16 -19.79 4.72
CA LEU A 141 1.85 -20.46 4.76
C LEU A 141 0.80 -19.83 3.84
N GLU A 142 1.10 -18.66 3.24
CA GLU A 142 0.25 -17.95 2.29
C GLU A 142 -1.20 -17.79 2.77
N LEU A 143 -1.37 -17.43 4.05
CA LEU A 143 -2.68 -17.27 4.65
C LEU A 143 -3.39 -16.03 4.10
N GLU A 144 -4.60 -16.21 3.59
CA GLU A 144 -5.40 -15.12 3.01
C GLU A 144 -5.74 -14.06 4.06
N GLY A 145 -5.57 -12.79 3.69
CA GLY A 145 -5.85 -11.64 4.56
C GLY A 145 -4.85 -11.42 5.69
N VAL A 146 -3.71 -12.13 5.68
CA VAL A 146 -2.60 -11.96 6.62
C VAL A 146 -1.46 -11.21 5.93
N PHE A 147 -0.98 -10.17 6.60
CA PHE A 147 0.02 -9.26 6.08
C PHE A 147 1.09 -8.97 7.14
N PHE A 148 2.22 -8.44 6.66
CA PHE A 148 3.39 -8.18 7.48
C PHE A 148 3.80 -6.72 7.37
N GLU A 149 4.19 -6.14 8.49
CA GLU A 149 4.78 -4.81 8.58
C GLU A 149 6.18 -4.93 9.19
N THR A 150 7.12 -4.13 8.70
CA THR A 150 8.46 -4.05 9.29
C THR A 150 8.43 -2.98 10.36
N GLU A 151 8.77 -3.36 11.59
CA GLU A 151 8.91 -2.46 12.73
C GLU A 151 10.33 -2.60 13.28
N TYR A 152 10.73 -1.70 14.17
CA TYR A 152 11.96 -1.87 14.94
C TYR A 152 11.63 -2.24 16.39
N LYS A 153 12.55 -3.00 16.99
CA LYS A 153 12.51 -3.35 18.40
C LYS A 153 13.84 -3.03 19.04
N ARG A 154 13.78 -2.35 20.17
CA ARG A 154 14.94 -2.00 20.97
C ARG A 154 15.56 -3.21 21.67
N PHE A 155 16.87 -3.35 21.52
CA PHE A 155 17.69 -4.40 22.11
C PHE A 155 18.80 -3.75 22.95
N TYR A 156 19.07 -4.32 24.13
CA TYR A 156 20.02 -3.77 25.12
C TYR A 156 21.13 -4.80 25.40
N PRO A 157 22.25 -4.77 24.64
CA PRO A 157 23.30 -5.79 24.75
C PRO A 157 23.92 -5.89 26.15
N ALA A 158 24.10 -4.77 26.83
CA ALA A 158 24.64 -4.70 28.19
C ALA A 158 23.68 -5.22 29.28
N GLY A 159 22.42 -5.51 28.91
CA GLY A 159 21.42 -6.11 29.78
C GLY A 159 21.23 -5.38 31.11
N GLU A 160 21.16 -6.15 32.20
CA GLU A 160 20.86 -5.65 33.56
C GLU A 160 21.95 -4.71 34.12
N VAL A 161 23.17 -4.76 33.61
CA VAL A 161 24.30 -3.98 34.15
C VAL A 161 24.09 -2.48 33.91
N ALA A 162 23.47 -2.13 32.78
CA ALA A 162 23.22 -0.74 32.38
C ALA A 162 21.72 -0.40 32.28
N SER A 163 20.81 -1.35 32.50
CA SER A 163 19.37 -1.19 32.26
C SER A 163 18.74 -0.04 33.05
N HIS A 164 19.15 0.19 34.31
CA HIS A 164 18.62 1.28 35.13
C HIS A 164 19.10 2.66 34.68
N LEU A 165 20.28 2.74 34.06
CA LEU A 165 20.82 3.99 33.53
C LEU A 165 20.26 4.27 32.13
N VAL A 166 20.34 3.29 31.25
CA VAL A 166 19.87 3.39 29.86
C VAL A 166 18.35 3.50 29.84
N GLY A 167 17.65 2.73 30.67
CA GLY A 167 16.20 2.63 30.71
C GLY A 167 15.66 1.64 29.68
N PHE A 168 14.40 1.82 29.31
CA PHE A 168 13.76 1.03 28.27
C PHE A 168 12.74 1.83 27.45
N THR A 169 12.27 1.24 26.35
CA THR A 169 11.27 1.80 25.44
C THR A 169 9.98 0.98 25.47
N GLY A 170 8.86 1.61 25.12
CA GLY A 170 7.58 0.94 24.89
C GLY A 170 7.53 0.14 23.59
N VAL A 171 6.35 -0.43 23.29
CA VAL A 171 6.08 -1.15 22.04
C VAL A 171 6.12 -0.20 20.83
N ASP A 172 5.80 1.07 21.05
CA ASP A 172 5.85 2.13 20.03
C ASP A 172 7.19 2.90 20.06
N GLU A 173 8.24 2.29 20.59
CA GLU A 173 9.63 2.80 20.63
C GLU A 173 9.87 4.13 21.36
N HIS A 174 8.86 4.69 22.04
CA HIS A 174 9.05 5.82 22.96
C HIS A 174 9.76 5.40 24.25
N GLY A 175 10.80 6.15 24.62
CA GLY A 175 11.51 5.99 25.89
C GLY A 175 10.58 6.16 27.08
N GLN A 176 10.68 5.27 28.06
CA GLN A 176 9.85 5.29 29.27
C GLN A 176 10.66 5.57 30.54
N GLU A 177 11.96 5.26 30.54
CA GLU A 177 12.84 5.45 31.69
C GLU A 177 14.27 5.82 31.24
N GLY A 178 15.10 6.27 32.18
CA GLY A 178 16.55 6.45 31.98
C GLY A 178 16.93 7.46 30.88
N ILE A 179 18.04 7.15 30.21
CA ILE A 179 18.55 7.90 29.05
C ILE A 179 17.54 7.84 27.89
N GLU A 180 16.89 6.69 27.69
CA GLU A 180 15.87 6.52 26.63
C GLU A 180 14.75 7.54 26.75
N LEU A 181 14.23 7.81 27.95
CA LEU A 181 13.23 8.86 28.17
C LEU A 181 13.83 10.27 28.07
N SER A 182 14.99 10.48 28.68
CA SER A 182 15.61 11.82 28.77
C SER A 182 16.00 12.39 27.42
N TYR A 183 16.40 11.52 26.48
CA TYR A 183 16.80 11.85 25.13
C TYR A 183 15.81 11.33 24.07
N ASP A 184 14.55 11.07 24.44
CA ASP A 184 13.58 10.47 23.52
C ASP A 184 13.43 11.29 22.24
N SER A 185 13.39 12.63 22.33
CA SER A 185 13.27 13.52 21.18
C SER A 185 14.49 13.51 20.25
N LEU A 186 15.68 13.24 20.80
CA LEU A 186 16.91 13.14 20.00
C LEU A 186 17.00 11.77 19.32
N LEU A 187 16.67 10.71 20.06
CA LEU A 187 16.77 9.32 19.60
C LEU A 187 15.63 8.91 18.66
N THR A 188 14.47 9.58 18.73
CA THR A 188 13.30 9.25 17.93
C THR A 188 13.55 9.51 16.46
N ALA A 189 13.45 8.44 15.67
CA ALA A 189 13.52 8.52 14.23
C ALA A 189 12.22 9.10 13.65
N GLU A 190 12.32 9.82 12.53
CA GLU A 190 11.16 10.24 11.77
C GLU A 190 10.93 9.29 10.59
N ASP A 191 9.81 8.56 10.63
CA ASP A 191 9.39 7.71 9.52
C ASP A 191 9.29 8.52 8.21
N GLY A 192 9.84 7.93 7.16
CA GLY A 192 9.66 8.41 5.81
C GLY A 192 8.28 8.04 5.26
N VAL A 193 7.94 8.62 4.13
CA VAL A 193 6.68 8.36 3.44
C VAL A 193 6.95 8.18 1.96
N LYS A 194 6.51 7.05 1.39
CA LYS A 194 6.54 6.81 -0.05
C LYS A 194 5.18 6.42 -0.60
N GLN A 195 4.90 6.83 -1.83
CA GLN A 195 3.79 6.34 -2.62
C GLN A 195 4.21 5.08 -3.36
N VAL A 196 3.45 4.02 -3.17
CA VAL A 196 3.67 2.72 -3.78
C VAL A 196 2.42 2.27 -4.54
N MET A 197 2.65 1.47 -5.58
CA MET A 197 1.62 0.67 -6.22
C MET A 197 1.65 -0.74 -5.63
N LYS A 198 0.53 -1.17 -5.04
CA LYS A 198 0.38 -2.52 -4.49
C LYS A 198 -0.44 -3.42 -5.41
N ASN A 199 -0.10 -4.71 -5.43
CA ASN A 199 -0.94 -5.75 -6.04
C ASN A 199 -2.13 -6.13 -5.12
N ALA A 200 -2.99 -7.05 -5.54
CA ALA A 200 -4.09 -7.57 -4.72
C ALA A 200 -3.61 -8.29 -3.43
N HIS A 201 -2.38 -8.81 -3.44
CA HIS A 201 -1.70 -9.47 -2.30
C HIS A 201 -0.97 -8.49 -1.38
N HIS A 202 -1.13 -7.17 -1.59
CA HIS A 202 -0.48 -6.08 -0.84
C HIS A 202 1.05 -6.01 -0.97
N ASP A 203 1.65 -6.74 -1.92
CA ASP A 203 3.05 -6.59 -2.26
C ASP A 203 3.27 -5.30 -3.05
N ILE A 204 4.41 -4.66 -2.82
CA ILE A 204 4.82 -3.46 -3.53
C ILE A 204 5.32 -3.88 -4.92
N ILE A 205 4.60 -3.49 -5.96
CA ILE A 205 5.03 -3.69 -7.36
C ILE A 205 6.01 -2.59 -7.78
N LYS A 206 5.73 -1.34 -7.38
CA LYS A 206 6.51 -0.19 -7.84
C LYS A 206 6.48 0.95 -6.83
N ASP A 207 7.67 1.49 -6.54
CA ASP A 207 7.83 2.76 -5.85
C ASP A 207 7.60 3.89 -6.86
N ILE A 208 6.62 4.74 -6.58
CA ILE A 208 6.18 5.79 -7.52
C ILE A 208 6.84 7.11 -7.17
N LYS A 209 6.80 7.49 -5.90
CA LYS A 209 7.32 8.78 -5.44
C LYS A 209 7.71 8.72 -3.97
N LEU A 210 8.89 9.21 -3.64
CA LEU A 210 9.25 9.55 -2.27
C LEU A 210 8.55 10.86 -1.89
N VAL A 211 7.68 10.80 -0.89
CA VAL A 211 6.93 11.97 -0.38
C VAL A 211 7.73 12.66 0.73
N LYS A 212 8.31 11.87 1.64
CA LYS A 212 9.18 12.34 2.74
C LYS A 212 10.29 11.31 2.93
N ALA A 213 11.55 11.76 3.02
CA ALA A 213 12.66 10.89 3.38
C ALA A 213 12.55 10.50 4.87
N ALA A 214 12.98 9.28 5.20
CA ALA A 214 13.08 8.85 6.59
C ALA A 214 14.35 9.46 7.20
N THR A 215 14.27 9.88 8.47
CA THR A 215 15.40 10.44 9.22
C THR A 215 15.68 9.53 10.40
N GLU A 216 16.87 8.96 10.44
CA GLU A 216 17.33 8.20 11.60
C GLU A 216 17.60 9.15 12.79
N GLY A 217 17.43 8.64 14.00
CA GLY A 217 17.70 9.38 15.24
C GLY A 217 19.14 9.23 15.73
#